data_AF-A0A933LLJ4-F1
#
_entry.id   AF-A0A933LLJ4-F1
#
_cell.length_a   1.000
_cell.length_b   1.000
_cell.length_c   1.000
_cell.angle_alpha   90.00
_cell.angle_beta   90.00
_cell.angle_gamma   90.00
#
_symmetry.space_group_name_H-M   'P 1'
#
loop_
_entity.id
_entity.type
_entity.pdbx_description
1 polymer ?
#
loop_
_entity_poly.entity_id
_entity_poly.type
_entity_poly.pdbx_seq_one_letter_code
_entity_poly.pdbx_strand_id
1 'polypeptide(L)' 'MRRHGTTGKGRGGPDGARLSGPGRDDALVAEVEQILCGDLDFDAIADMKMIVDSAGHFARPDVARLLLRQAPQAPIKTS' A
#
# COMPACT_ATOMS: atom_id res chain seq x y z
N MET A 1 -2.45 -7.60 -32.58
CA MET A 1 -2.79 -8.48 -31.43
C MET A 1 -2.38 -7.74 -30.15
N ARG A 2 -3.28 -6.96 -29.53
CA ARG A 2 -2.98 -6.17 -28.32
C ARG A 2 -3.31 -7.02 -27.09
N ARG A 3 -2.33 -7.26 -26.22
CA ARG A 3 -2.57 -7.92 -24.92
C ARG A 3 -3.21 -6.89 -23.99
N HIS A 4 -4.49 -7.06 -23.69
CA HIS A 4 -5.16 -6.32 -22.62
C HIS A 4 -4.63 -6.85 -21.28
N GLY A 5 -3.89 -6.01 -20.55
CA GLY A 5 -3.43 -6.33 -19.20
C GLY A 5 -4.54 -5.99 -18.20
N THR A 6 -5.07 -6.99 -17.50
CA THR A 6 -6.06 -6.81 -16.42
C THR A 6 -5.36 -6.16 -15.21
N THR A 7 -5.44 -4.84 -15.09
CA THR A 7 -4.89 -4.12 -13.92
C THR A 7 -6.01 -3.87 -12.91
N GLY A 8 -6.24 -4.81 -11.99
CA GLY A 8 -7.17 -4.58 -10.89
C GLY A 8 -6.57 -3.62 -9.85
N LYS A 9 -7.11 -2.40 -9.70
CA LYS A 9 -6.79 -1.52 -8.58
C LYS A 9 -7.77 -1.76 -7.44
N GLY A 10 -7.26 -2.22 -6.29
CA GLY A 10 -8.04 -2.41 -5.07
C GLY A 10 -7.37 -1.76 -3.87
N ARG A 11 -8.17 -1.44 -2.85
CA ARG A 11 -7.70 -0.96 -1.54
C ARG A 11 -8.09 -1.97 -0.46
N GLY A 12 -7.12 -2.31 0.38
CA GLY A 12 -7.29 -3.15 1.56
C GLY A 12 -7.35 -2.32 2.84
N GLY A 13 -8.08 -2.80 3.82
CA GLY A 13 -8.09 -2.33 5.19
C GLY A 13 -6.88 -2.86 5.97
N PRO A 14 -6.68 -2.35 7.20
CA PRO A 14 -5.55 -2.74 8.05
C PRO A 14 -5.56 -4.24 8.43
N ASP A 15 -6.74 -4.85 8.42
CA ASP A 15 -6.99 -6.28 8.63
C ASP A 15 -6.79 -7.13 7.36
N GLY A 16 -6.48 -6.50 6.23
CA GLY A 16 -6.37 -7.14 4.92
C GLY A 16 -7.71 -7.35 4.21
N ALA A 17 -8.83 -6.93 4.81
CA ALA A 17 -10.14 -6.97 4.13
C ALA A 17 -10.16 -5.99 2.96
N ARG A 18 -10.90 -6.31 1.90
CA ARG A 18 -11.00 -5.40 0.74
C ARG A 18 -12.03 -4.31 1.01
N LEU A 19 -11.60 -3.06 0.94
CA LEU A 19 -12.46 -1.88 1.11
C LEU A 19 -13.12 -1.46 -0.20
N SER A 20 -12.40 -1.59 -1.32
CA SER A 20 -12.90 -1.21 -2.64
C SER A 20 -12.07 -1.84 -3.76
N GLY A 21 -12.70 -2.09 -4.91
CA GLY A 21 -12.07 -2.60 -6.14
C GLY A 21 -12.79 -3.83 -6.67
N PRO A 22 -12.60 -4.22 -7.93
CA PRO A 22 -13.35 -5.31 -8.54
C PRO A 22 -13.10 -6.60 -7.79
N GLY A 23 -14.15 -7.22 -7.26
CA GLY A 23 -14.12 -8.56 -6.65
C GLY A 23 -13.59 -9.61 -7.61
N ARG A 24 -13.36 -10.84 -7.12
CA ARG A 24 -12.92 -11.97 -7.95
C ARG A 24 -13.85 -12.20 -9.15
N ASP A 25 -15.13 -11.84 -8.99
CA ASP A 25 -16.18 -12.07 -9.97
C ASP A 25 -16.47 -10.80 -10.82
N ASP A 26 -15.92 -9.64 -10.45
CA ASP A 26 -16.17 -8.34 -11.10
C ASP A 26 -15.03 -7.93 -12.06
N ALA A 27 -14.11 -8.86 -12.35
CA ALA A 27 -12.91 -8.62 -13.17
C ALA A 27 -13.23 -8.14 -14.60
N LEU A 28 -14.47 -8.32 -15.07
CA LEU A 28 -14.95 -7.84 -16.36
C LEU A 28 -15.12 -6.31 -16.43
N VAL A 29 -15.18 -5.62 -15.29
CA VAL A 29 -15.31 -4.14 -15.23
C VAL A 29 -13.93 -3.45 -15.20
N ALA A 30 -12.83 -4.22 -15.21
CA ALA A 30 -11.46 -3.71 -15.11
C ALA A 30 -10.99 -2.85 -16.30
N GLU A 31 -11.76 -2.77 -17.38
CA GLU A 31 -11.41 -2.01 -18.59
C GLU A 31 -12.04 -0.62 -18.68
N VAL A 32 -12.88 -0.23 -17.70
CA VAL A 32 -13.54 1.08 -17.67
C VAL A 32 -12.92 1.96 -16.59
N GLU A 33 -12.75 3.24 -16.86
CA GLU A 33 -12.39 4.22 -15.82
C GLU A 33 -13.50 4.29 -14.77
N GLN A 34 -13.13 4.14 -13.49
CA GLN A 34 -14.07 4.12 -12.37
C GLN A 34 -13.54 4.96 -11.22
N ILE A 35 -14.46 5.59 -10.48
CA ILE A 35 -14.13 6.20 -9.20
C ILE A 35 -14.17 5.11 -8.13
N LEU A 36 -13.02 4.89 -7.50
CA LEU A 36 -12.95 4.02 -6.35
C LEU A 36 -13.27 4.85 -5.10
N CYS A 37 -14.30 4.47 -4.35
CA CYS A 37 -14.66 5.06 -3.06
C CYS A 37 -14.75 3.97 -1.99
N GLY A 38 -14.45 4.32 -0.75
CA GLY A 38 -14.57 3.43 0.41
C GLY A 38 -14.19 4.20 1.67
N ASP A 39 -14.92 3.96 2.75
CA ASP A 39 -14.67 4.61 4.03
C ASP A 39 -13.46 3.98 4.72
N LEU A 40 -12.72 4.81 5.45
CA LEU A 40 -11.58 4.38 6.26
C LEU A 40 -11.91 4.63 7.71
N ASP A 41 -11.91 3.54 8.49
CA ASP A 41 -11.92 3.62 9.95
C ASP A 41 -10.49 3.82 10.44
N PHE A 42 -10.21 5.02 10.97
CA PHE A 42 -8.88 5.36 11.49
C PHE A 42 -8.62 4.76 12.88
N ASP A 43 -9.67 4.43 13.64
CA ASP A 43 -9.52 3.79 14.96
C ASP A 43 -9.05 2.35 14.78
N ALA A 44 -9.57 1.65 13.76
CA ALA A 44 -9.09 0.32 13.37
C ALA A 44 -7.59 0.28 13.02
N ILE A 45 -7.03 1.38 12.51
CA ILE A 45 -5.59 1.50 12.24
C ILE A 45 -4.81 1.62 13.57
N ALA A 46 -5.31 2.39 14.52
CA ALA A 46 -4.69 2.54 15.83
C ALA A 46 -4.69 1.20 16.60
N ASP A 47 -5.80 0.49 16.57
CA ASP A 47 -5.94 -0.84 17.17
C ASP A 47 -4.96 -1.84 16.55
N MET A 48 -4.93 -1.91 15.21
CA MET A 48 -4.01 -2.82 14.52
C MET A 48 -2.55 -2.46 14.82
N LYS A 49 -2.23 -1.16 14.94
CA LYS A 49 -0.88 -0.72 15.32
C LYS A 49 -0.50 -1.21 16.72
N MET A 50 -1.41 -1.27 17.68
CA MET A 50 -1.09 -1.85 19.00
C MET A 50 -0.74 -3.34 18.92
N ILE A 51 -1.32 -4.07 17.97
CA ILE A 51 -1.11 -5.51 17.81
C ILE A 51 0.15 -5.81 16.99
N VAL A 52 0.45 -5.01 15.96
CA VAL A 52 1.56 -5.24 14.99
C VAL A 52 2.43 -3.99 14.75
N ASP A 53 2.96 -3.39 15.81
CA ASP A 53 3.85 -2.20 15.69
C ASP A 53 5.29 -2.55 15.27
N SER A 54 5.54 -2.57 13.96
CA SER A 54 6.86 -2.87 13.40
C SER A 54 7.94 -1.81 13.69
N ALA A 55 7.54 -0.56 13.96
CA ALA A 55 8.47 0.54 14.25
C ALA A 55 8.62 0.83 15.75
N GLY A 56 7.71 0.34 16.59
CA GLY A 56 7.71 0.49 18.04
C GLY A 56 8.04 -0.80 18.77
N HIS A 57 7.04 -1.47 19.36
CA HIS A 57 7.24 -2.59 20.29
C HIS A 57 8.05 -3.75 19.70
N PHE A 58 7.90 -4.03 18.39
CA PHE A 58 8.68 -5.07 17.71
C PHE A 58 10.01 -4.57 17.15
N ALA A 59 10.31 -3.27 17.23
CA ALA A 59 11.58 -2.74 16.77
C ALA A 59 12.71 -3.16 17.72
N ARG A 60 13.78 -3.71 17.14
CA ARG A 60 15.02 -4.09 17.83
C ARG A 60 16.17 -3.23 17.32
N PRO A 61 16.27 -1.95 17.75
CA PRO A 61 17.30 -1.04 17.26
C PRO A 61 18.72 -1.47 17.63
N ASP A 62 18.85 -2.36 18.62
CA ASP A 62 20.08 -3.05 19.01
C ASP A 62 20.51 -4.15 18.01
N VAL A 63 19.57 -4.69 17.23
CA VAL A 63 19.82 -5.73 16.23
C VAL A 63 19.88 -5.13 14.81
N ALA A 64 18.91 -4.30 14.46
CA ALA A 64 18.78 -3.73 13.13
C ALA A 64 18.38 -2.25 13.20
N ARG A 65 19.12 -1.41 12.47
CA ARG A 65 18.82 0.02 12.34
C ARG A 65 18.89 0.44 10.88
N LEU A 66 17.81 1.04 10.38
CA LEU A 66 17.80 1.69 9.07
C LEU A 66 18.41 3.09 9.19
N LEU A 67 19.53 3.32 8.52
CA LEU A 67 20.14 4.64 8.39
C LEU A 67 19.67 5.29 7.09
N LEU A 68 18.91 6.38 7.19
CA LEU A 68 18.34 7.09 6.04
C LEU A 68 19.05 8.42 5.84
N ARG A 69 19.66 8.60 4.67
CA ARG A 69 20.16 9.91 4.22
C ARG A 69 19.05 10.62 3.46
N GLN A 70 18.39 11.58 4.12
CA GLN A 70 17.28 12.34 3.51
C GLN A 70 17.73 13.54 2.67
N ALA A 71 19.03 13.81 2.57
CA ALA A 71 19.53 14.92 1.76
C ALA A 71 19.30 14.65 0.25
N PRO A 72 18.77 15.62 -0.52
CA PRO A 72 18.68 15.50 -1.97
C PRO A 72 20.03 15.11 -2.57
N GLN A 73 20.03 14.14 -3.49
CA GLN A 73 21.22 13.76 -4.24
C GLN A 73 21.18 14.43 -5.62
N ALA A 74 22.26 15.12 -5.97
CA ALA A 74 22.40 15.68 -7.31
C ALA A 74 22.48 14.53 -8.34
N PRO A 75 21.85 14.67 -9.52
CA PRO A 75 22.01 13.70 -10.60
C PRO A 75 23.49 13.57 -11.01
N ILE A 76 23.90 12.36 -11.37
CA ILE A 76 25.24 12.12 -11.94
C ILE A 76 25.29 12.83 -13.31
N LYS A 77 26.29 13.69 -13.51
CA LYS A 77 26.59 14.30 -14.81
C LYS A 77 27.77 13.55 -15.43
N THR A 78 27.54 12.86 -16.55
CA THR A 78 28.59 12.32 -17.41
C THR A 78 28.94 13.38 -18.45
N SER A 79 30.19 13.86 -18.43
CA SER A 79 30.78 14.70 -19.50
C SER A 79 31.27 13.85 -20.66
#